data_AF-A0A2V8HCW8-F1
#
_entry.id   AF-A0A2V8HCW8-F1
#
_cell.length_a   1.000
_cell.length_b   1.000
_cell.length_c   1.000
_cell.angle_alpha   90.00
_cell.angle_beta   90.00
_cell.angle_gamma   90.00
#
_symmetry.space_group_name_H-M   'P 1'
#
loop_
_entity.id
_entity.type
_entity.pdbx_description
1 polymer ?
#
loop_
_entity_poly.entity_id
_entity_poly.type
_entity_poly.pdbx_seq_one_letter_code
_entity_poly.pdbx_strand_id
1 'polypeptide(L)' 'MLEATVTAEGTVDKVKVISGPPMLTAAAVEALTHWKYEPTYLNGQAVPVIPTARISFSLSGTPR' A
#
# COMPACT_ATOMS: atom_id res chain seq x y z
N MET A 1 -4.46 -1.13 -8.51
CA MET A 1 -3.79 0.14 -8.21
C MET A 1 -4.43 0.73 -6.97
N LEU A 2 -3.61 1.04 -5.97
CA LEU A 2 -4.05 1.57 -4.68
C LEU A 2 -3.26 2.84 -4.39
N GLU A 3 -3.88 3.82 -3.77
CA GLU A 3 -3.20 4.96 -3.15
C GLU A 3 -3.17 4.73 -1.65
N ALA A 4 -2.03 4.96 -1.00
CA ALA A 4 -1.93 4.94 0.45
C ALA A 4 -1.57 6.33 0.93
N THR A 5 -2.17 6.78 2.03
CA THR A 5 -1.71 7.95 2.78
C THR A 5 -0.76 7.45 3.85
N VAL A 6 0.50 7.87 3.77
CA VAL A 6 1.56 7.50 4.70
C VAL A 6 1.88 8.71 5.56
N THR A 7 1.88 8.53 6.88
CA THR A 7 2.22 9.59 7.84
C THR A 7 3.71 9.92 7.78
N ALA A 8 4.11 11.02 8.41
CA ALA A 8 5.52 11.38 8.55
C ALA A 8 6.36 10.30 9.30
N GLU A 9 5.72 9.41 10.06
CA GLU A 9 6.35 8.31 10.79
C GLU A 9 6.46 7.02 9.94
N GLY A 10 5.96 7.05 8.70
CA GLY A 10 6.00 5.90 7.79
C GLY A 10 4.84 4.92 7.96
N THR A 11 3.84 5.24 8.78
CA THR A 11 2.67 4.37 9.00
C THR A 11 1.59 4.66 7.95
N VAL A 12 0.93 3.62 7.44
CA VAL A 12 -0.21 3.77 6.55
C VAL A 12 -1.45 4.15 7.34
N ASP A 13 -2.03 5.32 7.07
CA ASP A 13 -3.24 5.83 7.72
C ASP A 13 -4.51 5.46 6.93
N LYS A 14 -4.47 5.64 5.61
CA LYS A 14 -5.62 5.42 4.72
C LYS A 14 -5.19 4.73 3.44
N VAL A 15 -6.07 3.90 2.91
CA VAL A 15 -5.89 3.27 1.60
C VAL A 15 -7.11 3.54 0.74
N LYS A 16 -6.88 4.02 -0.48
CA LYS A 16 -7.90 4.27 -1.50
C LYS A 16 -7.68 3.32 -2.67
N VAL A 17 -8.75 2.67 -3.09
CA VAL A 17 -8.74 1.79 -4.26
C VAL A 17 -8.94 2.65 -5.51
N ILE A 18 -7.95 2.63 -6.39
CA ILE A 18 -8.02 3.37 -7.66
C ILE A 18 -8.56 2.45 -8.77
N SER A 19 -8.08 1.21 -8.83
CA SER A 19 -8.55 0.21 -9.80
C SER A 19 -8.14 -1.21 -9.41
N GLY A 20 -8.91 -2.22 -9.83
CA GLY A 20 -8.56 -3.63 -9.64
C GLY A 20 -9.77 -4.56 -9.57
N PRO A 21 -9.56 -5.89 -9.53
CA PRO A 21 -10.65 -6.85 -9.37
C PRO A 21 -11.32 -6.71 -8.00
N PRO A 22 -12.67 -6.59 -7.91
CA PRO A 22 -13.36 -6.41 -6.64
C PRO A 22 -13.06 -7.51 -5.61
N MET A 23 -12.95 -8.76 -6.06
CA MET A 23 -12.69 -9.92 -5.17
C MET A 23 -11.30 -9.89 -4.51
N LEU A 24 -10.33 -9.20 -5.11
CA LEU A 24 -8.95 -9.11 -4.59
C LEU A 24 -8.68 -7.81 -3.84
N THR A 25 -9.62 -6.86 -3.93
CA THR A 25 -9.42 -5.51 -3.39
C THR A 25 -9.29 -5.51 -1.87
N ALA A 26 -10.10 -6.30 -1.16
CA ALA A 26 -10.02 -6.40 0.30
C ALA A 26 -8.65 -6.92 0.77
N ALA A 27 -8.17 -8.03 0.18
CA ALA A 27 -6.86 -8.58 0.50
C ALA A 27 -5.72 -7.62 0.15
N ALA A 28 -5.87 -6.86 -0.95
CA ALA A 28 -4.89 -5.87 -1.36
C ALA A 28 -4.82 -4.67 -0.38
N VAL A 29 -5.97 -4.23 0.13
CA VAL A 29 -6.06 -3.16 1.15
C VAL A 29 -5.45 -3.63 2.46
N GLU A 30 -5.83 -4.82 2.94
CA GLU A 30 -5.29 -5.42 4.17
C GLU A 30 -3.76 -5.53 4.10
N ALA A 31 -3.22 -6.07 3.01
CA ALA A 31 -1.77 -6.17 2.82
C ALA A 31 -1.07 -4.80 2.95
N LEU A 32 -1.63 -3.74 2.34
CA LEU A 32 -1.09 -2.38 2.43
C LEU A 32 -1.16 -1.81 3.85
N THR A 33 -2.21 -2.10 4.62
CA THR A 33 -2.33 -1.57 5.99
C THR A 33 -1.28 -2.13 6.95
N HIS A 34 -0.67 -3.28 6.63
CA HIS A 34 0.41 -3.85 7.42
C HIS A 34 1.81 -3.34 7.05
N TRP A 35 1.94 -2.54 5.98
CA TRP A 35 3.23 -2.03 5.56
C TRP A 35 3.65 -0.84 6.42
N LYS A 36 4.95 -0.80 6.74
CA LYS A 36 5.61 0.36 7.32
C LYS A 36 6.65 0.87 6.33
N TYR A 37 6.50 2.12 5.94
CA TYR A 37 7.40 2.81 5.03
C TYR A 37 8.50 3.52 5.83
N GLU A 38 9.62 3.80 5.18
CA GLU A 38 10.60 4.72 5.74
C GLU A 38 10.05 6.15 5.68
N PRO A 39 10.20 6.96 6.75
CA PRO A 39 9.86 8.37 6.74
C PRO A 39 10.46 9.09 5.54
N THR A 40 9.63 9.79 4.77
CA THR A 40 10.13 10.64 3.70
C THR A 40 10.48 12.00 4.27
N TYR A 41 11.69 12.47 4.01
CA TYR A 41 12.17 13.77 4.47
C TYR A 41 12.19 14.79 3.33
N LEU A 42 11.63 15.96 3.58
CA LEU A 42 11.74 17.14 2.72
C LEU A 42 12.46 18.24 3.53
N ASN A 43 13.62 18.69 3.05
CA ASN A 43 14.46 19.67 3.75
C ASN A 43 14.81 19.27 5.21
N GLY A 44 15.05 17.97 5.45
CA GLY A 44 15.38 17.44 6.78
C GLY A 44 14.18 17.26 7.71
N GLN A 45 12.97 17.61 7.28
CA GLN A 45 11.74 17.41 8.05
C GLN A 45 10.94 16.23 7.49
N ALA A 46 10.48 15.34 8.37
CA ALA A 46 9.61 14.23 7.98
C ALA A 46 8.24 14.76 7.53
N VAL A 47 7.77 14.32 6.36
CA VAL A 47 6.52 14.78 5.75
C VAL A 47 5.61 13.60 5.37
N PRO A 48 4.29 13.75 5.49
CA PRO A 48 3.35 12.77 4.98
C PRO A 48 3.37 12.73 3.46
N VAL A 49 3.18 11.54 2.88
CA VAL A 49 3.22 11.31 1.44
C VAL A 49 2.07 10.41 0.99
N ILE A 50 1.73 10.49 -0.30
CA ILE A 50 0.67 9.68 -0.91
C ILE A 50 1.26 8.81 -2.03
N PRO A 51 1.87 7.66 -1.72
CA PRO A 51 2.37 6.74 -2.73
C PRO A 51 1.25 5.99 -3.45
N THR A 52 1.53 5.59 -4.69
CA THR A 52 0.70 4.65 -5.44
C THR A 52 1.33 3.25 -5.42
N ALA A 53 0.59 2.25 -4.98
CA ALA A 53 1.02 0.86 -4.88
C ALA A 53 0.32 -0.05 -5.92
N ARG A 54 1.07 -1.01 -6.44
CA ARG A 54 0.58 -2.09 -7.31
C ARG A 54 0.82 -3.42 -6.62
N ILE A 55 -0.25 -4.16 -6.35
CA ILE A 55 -0.19 -5.52 -5.80
C ILE A 55 -0.47 -6.49 -6.93
N SER A 56 0.43 -7.46 -7.10
CA SER A 56 0.30 -8.54 -8.07
C SER A 56 -0.07 -9.82 -7.35
N PHE A 57 -1.13 -10.49 -7.81
CA PHE A 57 -1.58 -11.76 -7.29
C PHE A 57 -1.19 -12.87 -8.27
N SER A 58 -0.62 -13.95 -7.77
CA SER A 58 -0.32 -15.15 -8.56
C SER A 58 -0.89 -16.38 -7.84
N LEU A 59 -1.67 -17.19 -8.56
CA LEU A 59 -2.06 -18.50 -8.07
C LEU A 59 -0.88 -19.45 -8.29
N SER A 60 -0.06 -19.68 -7.27
CA SER A 60 0.97 -20.71 -7.27
C SER A 60 0.32 -22.09 -7.09
N GLY A 61 -0.30 -22.58 -8.16
CA GLY A 61 -0.76 -23.96 -8.26
C GLY A 61 0.34 -24.83 -8.86
N THR A 62 1.18 -25.43 -8.02
CA THR A 62 1.84 -26.68 -8.42
C THR A 62 0.98 -27.81 -7.85
N PRO A 63 0.14 -28.48 -8.65
CA PRO A 63 -0.42 -29.75 -8.21
C PRO A 63 0.77 -30.70 -8.06
N ARG A 64 1.02 -31.18 -6.84
CA ARG A 64 1.89 -32.33 -6.60
C ARG A 64 1.12 -33.60 -6.96
#